data_AF-A0A7U9SEV0-F1
#
_entry.id   AF-A0A7U9SEV0-F1
#
_cell.length_a   1.000
_cell.length_b   1.000
_cell.length_c   1.000
_cell.angle_alpha   90.00
_cell.angle_beta   90.00
_cell.angle_gamma   90.00
#
_symmetry.space_group_name_H-M   'P 1'
#
loop_
_entity.id
_entity.type
_entity.pdbx_description
1 polymer ?
#
loop_
_entity_poly.entity_id
_entity_poly.type
_entity_poly.pdbx_seq_one_letter_code
_entity_poly.pdbx_strand_id
1 'polypeptide(L)'
;MYYLYQQEIKNRLDYRIGYVKLFAPPEQDIKIIAHDFEVIVEKIRNGKAHELSEGDTLYLGAAPKAATSRDRRKQPFSAELAKPRAFAFKNSYMTYVLNNYIIPGKNTYEPIIKGTAEESFEDYVVSKIDAYCDWSVTDLCNTFHIEYQKKPKSLEAMLAYRMLGIKGNHAEEFEKANVVVKTIRIEKNNKIKENMSFPTFRFKELVEEDWEDSTFGNYLRETRFLFVVYKFDQQDELRLKGCQFWNIPYDDLEGNVKAVWERTQRVLREGLQIEKKNGKNYNNFPKSSENPVCHVRPHAQNAKDTYELPDGRQYPKQCFWLNNSYILSQLDKNFIEN
;
A
#
# COMPACT_ATOMS: atom_id res chain seq x y z
N MET A 1 12.52 -13.49 20.78
CA MET A 1 12.10 -12.86 22.06
C MET A 1 11.28 -11.64 21.71
N TYR A 2 10.17 -11.40 22.40
CA TYR A 2 9.27 -10.27 22.14
C TYR A 2 9.07 -9.48 23.43
N TYR A 3 9.12 -8.16 23.30
CA TYR A 3 8.86 -7.20 24.37
C TYR A 3 8.00 -6.07 23.81
N LEU A 4 7.22 -5.42 24.68
CA LEU A 4 6.41 -4.26 24.31
C LEU A 4 7.28 -3.01 24.36
N TYR A 5 7.39 -2.27 23.26
CA TYR A 5 8.05 -0.96 23.26
C TYR A 5 7.17 0.10 23.94
N GLN A 6 7.76 0.90 24.81
CA GLN A 6 7.09 1.96 25.58
C GLN A 6 8.05 3.14 25.69
N GLN A 7 7.71 4.24 25.03
CA GLN A 7 8.57 5.41 24.91
C GLN A 7 8.97 6.01 26.28
N GLU A 8 8.17 5.79 27.30
CA GLU A 8 8.41 6.26 28.66
C GLU A 8 9.57 5.52 29.36
N ILE A 9 9.92 4.31 28.91
CA ILE A 9 10.99 3.50 29.49
C ILE A 9 12.34 3.97 28.92
N LYS A 10 13.09 4.71 29.76
CA LYS A 10 14.40 5.28 29.39
C LYS A 10 15.53 4.25 29.34
N ASN A 11 15.54 3.29 30.25
CA ASN A 11 16.58 2.27 30.32
C ASN A 11 16.15 1.01 29.56
N ARG A 12 16.97 0.59 28.59
CA ARG A 12 16.70 -0.59 27.76
C ARG A 12 16.65 -1.90 28.55
N LEU A 13 17.29 -1.95 29.72
CA LEU A 13 17.27 -3.13 30.60
C LEU A 13 15.96 -3.29 31.38
N ASP A 14 15.13 -2.25 31.46
CA ASP A 14 13.87 -2.27 32.21
C ASP A 14 12.72 -2.89 31.39
N TYR A 15 12.95 -3.15 30.09
CA TYR A 15 11.97 -3.79 29.22
C TYR A 15 11.74 -5.25 29.62
N ARG A 16 10.48 -5.58 29.90
CA ARG A 16 10.07 -6.95 30.22
C ARG A 16 9.89 -7.75 28.93
N ILE A 17 10.56 -8.89 28.87
CA ILE A 17 10.34 -9.88 27.82
C ILE A 17 8.99 -10.54 28.09
N GLY A 18 8.02 -10.31 27.20
CA GLY A 18 6.70 -10.91 27.29
C GLY A 18 6.69 -12.36 26.80
N TYR A 19 7.41 -12.65 25.71
CA TYR A 19 7.40 -13.97 25.07
C TYR A 19 8.77 -14.42 24.59
N VAL A 20 9.08 -15.70 24.79
CA VAL A 20 10.23 -16.39 24.22
C VAL A 20 9.73 -17.67 23.58
N LYS A 21 9.91 -17.80 22.27
CA LYS A 21 9.48 -18.98 21.52
C LYS A 21 10.45 -19.21 20.36
N LEU A 22 10.76 -20.47 20.10
CA LEU A 22 11.40 -20.90 18.86
C LEU A 22 10.35 -20.92 17.76
N PHE A 23 10.61 -20.21 16.67
CA PHE A 23 9.72 -20.15 15.51
C PHE A 23 10.49 -20.62 14.28
N ALA A 24 9.88 -21.56 13.57
CA ALA A 24 10.26 -21.95 12.22
C ALA A 24 9.07 -21.61 11.31
N PRO A 25 9.29 -20.91 10.18
CA PRO A 25 8.22 -20.64 9.22
C PRO A 25 7.57 -21.94 8.73
N PRO A 26 6.24 -21.97 8.58
CA PRO A 26 5.54 -23.06 7.90
C PRO A 26 6.07 -23.28 6.47
N GLU A 27 5.89 -24.49 5.93
CA GLU A 27 6.40 -24.85 4.59
C GLU A 27 5.90 -23.91 3.48
N GLN A 28 4.63 -23.48 3.55
CA GLN A 28 4.05 -22.52 2.60
C GLN A 28 4.77 -21.17 2.66
N ASP A 29 5.06 -20.66 3.87
CA ASP A 29 5.79 -19.41 4.04
C ASP A 29 7.23 -19.53 3.52
N ILE A 30 7.88 -20.69 3.70
CA ILE A 30 9.24 -20.95 3.19
C ILE A 30 9.30 -20.81 1.66
N LYS A 31 8.29 -21.30 0.93
CA LYS A 31 8.23 -21.17 -0.53
C LYS A 31 8.17 -19.70 -0.97
N ILE A 32 7.35 -18.90 -0.28
CA ILE A 32 7.24 -17.45 -0.55
C ILE A 32 8.55 -16.74 -0.21
N ILE A 33 9.16 -17.05 0.93
CA ILE A 33 10.46 -16.49 1.35
C ILE A 33 11.57 -16.82 0.36
N ALA A 34 11.58 -18.06 -0.18
CA ALA A 34 12.55 -18.47 -1.20
C ALA A 34 12.37 -17.69 -2.50
N HIS A 35 11.12 -17.53 -2.95
CA HIS A 35 10.81 -16.73 -4.13
C HIS A 35 11.19 -15.24 -3.93
N ASP A 36 10.88 -14.65 -2.79
CA ASP A 36 11.27 -13.28 -2.45
C ASP A 36 12.79 -13.07 -2.51
N PHE A 37 13.56 -14.05 -2.02
CA PHE A 37 15.01 -14.03 -2.11
C PHE A 37 15.48 -14.01 -3.57
N GLU A 38 14.88 -14.83 -4.44
CA GLU A 38 15.18 -14.88 -5.86
C GLU A 38 14.87 -13.54 -6.54
N VAL A 39 13.71 -12.93 -6.26
CA VAL A 39 13.32 -11.61 -6.79
C VAL A 39 14.33 -10.53 -6.41
N ILE A 40 14.77 -10.49 -5.14
CA ILE A 40 15.79 -9.53 -4.68
C ILE A 40 17.12 -9.76 -5.41
N VAL A 41 17.56 -11.02 -5.52
CA VAL A 41 18.83 -11.37 -6.18
C VAL A 41 18.78 -11.04 -7.66
N GLU A 42 17.68 -11.30 -8.34
CA GLU A 42 17.49 -10.99 -9.76
C GLU A 42 17.56 -9.48 -10.00
N LYS A 43 16.89 -8.66 -9.19
CA LYS A 43 16.96 -7.19 -9.31
C LYS A 43 18.39 -6.67 -9.10
N ILE A 44 19.17 -7.28 -8.21
CA ILE A 44 20.60 -6.98 -8.05
C ILE A 44 21.40 -7.38 -9.31
N ARG A 45 21.17 -8.59 -9.85
CA ARG A 45 21.82 -9.09 -11.06
C ARG A 45 21.54 -8.21 -12.29
N ASN A 46 20.36 -7.60 -12.33
CA ASN A 46 19.96 -6.66 -13.37
C ASN A 46 20.54 -5.24 -13.17
N GLY A 47 21.42 -5.02 -12.19
CA GLY A 47 22.06 -3.71 -11.95
C GLY A 47 21.14 -2.68 -11.28
N LYS A 48 20.03 -3.15 -10.69
CA LYS A 48 18.94 -2.33 -10.13
C LYS A 48 18.86 -2.41 -8.60
N ALA A 49 19.98 -2.66 -7.92
CA ALA A 49 19.99 -2.74 -6.45
C ALA A 49 19.61 -1.40 -5.78
N HIS A 50 19.83 -0.27 -6.44
CA HIS A 50 19.44 1.05 -5.96
C HIS A 50 17.91 1.25 -5.97
N GLU A 51 17.19 0.55 -6.85
CA GLU A 51 15.72 0.57 -6.97
C GLU A 51 15.01 -0.40 -6.01
N LEU A 52 15.74 -1.21 -5.23
CA LEU A 52 15.14 -2.19 -4.30
C LEU A 52 14.21 -1.49 -3.30
N SER A 53 13.04 -2.07 -3.07
CA SER A 53 12.06 -1.64 -2.07
C SER A 53 11.46 -2.84 -1.34
N GLU A 54 10.95 -2.66 -0.13
CA GLU A 54 10.30 -3.76 0.60
C GLU A 54 8.99 -4.23 -0.06
N GLY A 55 8.31 -3.35 -0.81
CA GLY A 55 7.12 -3.66 -1.60
C GLY A 55 7.40 -4.44 -2.89
N ASP A 56 8.66 -4.74 -3.20
CA ASP A 56 9.02 -5.62 -4.33
C ASP A 56 8.73 -7.11 -4.04
N THR A 57 8.63 -7.47 -2.76
CA THR A 57 8.49 -8.85 -2.27
C THR A 57 7.33 -8.98 -1.28
N LEU A 58 7.07 -10.19 -0.76
CA LEU A 58 5.95 -10.48 0.13
C LEU A 58 6.36 -10.58 1.60
N TYR A 59 7.17 -11.55 2.00
CA TYR A 59 7.50 -11.84 3.41
C TYR A 59 8.93 -11.44 3.77
N LEU A 60 9.87 -11.59 2.83
CA LEU A 60 11.28 -11.22 2.99
C LEU A 60 11.57 -9.94 2.21
N GLY A 61 11.87 -8.86 2.93
CA GLY A 61 12.24 -7.56 2.35
C GLY A 61 13.75 -7.30 2.34
N ALA A 62 14.15 -6.27 1.60
CA ALA A 62 15.50 -5.71 1.61
C ALA A 62 15.53 -4.38 2.39
N ALA A 63 15.56 -4.45 3.72
CA ALA A 63 15.49 -3.29 4.61
C ALA A 63 16.78 -2.44 4.56
N PRO A 64 16.69 -1.09 4.49
CA PRO A 64 17.86 -0.21 4.60
C PRO A 64 18.61 -0.40 5.93
N LYS A 65 19.94 -0.44 5.89
CA LYS A 65 20.82 -0.55 7.10
C LYS A 65 21.49 0.77 7.49
N ALA A 66 21.29 1.82 6.70
CA ALA A 66 21.90 3.12 6.95
C ALA A 66 20.94 4.06 7.67
N ALA A 67 21.42 4.69 8.74
CA ALA A 67 20.71 5.77 9.42
C ALA A 67 20.63 7.05 8.56
N THR A 68 21.48 7.17 7.54
CA THR A 68 21.49 8.34 6.66
C THR A 68 21.40 7.95 5.20
N SER A 69 20.73 8.80 4.42
CA SER A 69 20.68 8.70 2.96
C SER A 69 22.01 9.01 2.28
N ARG A 70 23.13 9.20 2.99
CA ARG A 70 24.45 9.40 2.39
C ARG A 70 25.23 8.10 2.26
N ASP A 71 24.94 7.12 3.11
CA ASP A 71 25.63 5.85 3.06
C ASP A 71 25.24 5.09 1.80
N ARG A 72 26.24 4.78 1.00
CA ARG A 72 26.10 4.17 -0.31
C ARG A 72 27.15 3.08 -0.49
N ARG A 73 26.79 2.07 -1.26
CA ARG A 73 27.65 0.94 -1.61
C ARG A 73 27.59 0.71 -3.12
N LYS A 74 28.70 0.21 -3.66
CA LYS A 74 28.73 -0.27 -5.04
C LYS A 74 27.85 -1.51 -5.15
N GLN A 75 27.22 -1.68 -6.30
CA GLN A 75 26.53 -2.90 -6.70
C GLN A 75 27.30 -3.58 -7.84
N PRO A 76 27.16 -4.91 -8.02
CA PRO A 76 28.02 -5.66 -8.93
C PRO A 76 27.82 -5.36 -10.42
N PHE A 77 26.60 -4.99 -10.85
CA PHE A 77 26.23 -4.90 -12.27
C PHE A 77 25.80 -3.49 -12.72
N SER A 78 26.15 -2.45 -11.96
CA SER A 78 25.90 -1.05 -12.35
C SER A 78 26.86 -0.11 -11.63
N ALA A 79 27.17 1.03 -12.27
CA ALA A 79 27.97 2.10 -11.67
C ALA A 79 27.17 2.92 -10.64
N GLU A 80 25.84 2.86 -10.69
CA GLU A 80 24.98 3.58 -9.76
C GLU A 80 25.10 2.99 -8.35
N LEU A 81 25.21 3.88 -7.36
CA LEU A 81 25.38 3.46 -5.98
C LEU A 81 24.04 3.15 -5.31
N ALA A 82 23.99 2.04 -4.58
CA ALA A 82 22.79 1.61 -3.85
C ALA A 82 22.90 1.92 -2.36
N LYS A 83 21.76 2.07 -1.69
CA LYS A 83 21.69 2.07 -0.21
C LYS A 83 22.11 0.70 0.30
N PRO A 84 22.91 0.59 1.38
CA PRO A 84 23.18 -0.70 2.00
C PRO A 84 21.87 -1.26 2.58
N ARG A 85 21.56 -2.51 2.23
CA ARG A 85 20.36 -3.22 2.68
C ARG A 85 20.73 -4.54 3.36
N ALA A 86 19.82 -5.05 4.17
CA ALA A 86 19.88 -6.38 4.75
C ALA A 86 18.58 -7.12 4.48
N PHE A 87 18.65 -8.44 4.39
CA PHE A 87 17.45 -9.27 4.41
C PHE A 87 16.75 -9.11 5.76
N ALA A 88 15.45 -8.85 5.73
CA ALA A 88 14.62 -8.71 6.91
C ALA A 88 13.23 -9.29 6.64
N PHE A 89 12.64 -9.95 7.63
CA PHE A 89 11.21 -10.26 7.55
C PHE A 89 10.42 -8.97 7.69
N LYS A 90 9.38 -8.81 6.86
CA LYS A 90 8.52 -7.63 6.94
C LYS A 90 7.89 -7.51 8.33
N ASN A 91 7.65 -6.28 8.76
CA ASN A 91 6.97 -5.99 10.02
C ASN A 91 5.57 -6.63 10.08
N SER A 92 4.86 -6.66 8.94
CA SER A 92 3.58 -7.32 8.77
C SER A 92 3.65 -8.83 9.05
N TYR A 93 4.65 -9.51 8.46
CA TYR A 93 4.93 -10.93 8.71
C TYR A 93 5.23 -11.18 10.19
N MET A 94 6.10 -10.36 10.79
CA MET A 94 6.46 -10.54 12.20
C MET A 94 5.31 -10.26 13.16
N THR A 95 4.42 -9.32 12.80
CA THR A 95 3.18 -9.04 13.54
C THR A 95 2.24 -10.23 13.47
N TYR A 96 2.09 -10.84 12.28
CA TYR A 96 1.32 -12.08 12.13
C TYR A 96 1.90 -13.21 12.99
N VAL A 97 3.23 -13.40 12.96
CA VAL A 97 3.90 -14.44 13.75
C VAL A 97 3.66 -14.25 15.25
N LEU A 98 3.78 -13.02 15.74
CA LEU A 98 3.52 -12.71 17.15
C LEU A 98 2.08 -13.05 17.53
N ASN A 99 1.10 -12.60 16.74
CA ASN A 99 -0.32 -12.71 17.08
C ASN A 99 -0.88 -14.14 16.95
N ASN A 100 -0.37 -14.93 16.01
CA ASN A 100 -0.96 -16.25 15.69
C ASN A 100 -0.11 -17.41 16.20
N TYR A 101 1.23 -17.31 16.15
CA TYR A 101 2.11 -18.40 16.55
C TYR A 101 2.64 -18.27 17.97
N ILE A 102 2.66 -17.06 18.55
CA ILE A 102 3.30 -16.82 19.85
C ILE A 102 2.28 -16.52 20.94
N ILE A 103 1.35 -15.61 20.68
CA ILE A 103 0.25 -15.28 21.58
C ILE A 103 -0.86 -16.33 21.39
N PRO A 104 -1.22 -17.12 22.43
CA PRO A 104 -2.29 -18.11 22.30
C PRO A 104 -3.66 -17.44 22.05
N GLY A 105 -4.49 -18.03 21.17
CA GLY A 105 -5.93 -17.76 21.14
C GLY A 105 -6.43 -16.69 20.16
N LYS A 106 -5.64 -16.27 19.16
CA LYS A 106 -6.12 -15.40 18.07
C LYS A 106 -5.96 -16.09 16.70
N ASN A 107 -6.89 -16.98 16.34
CA ASN A 107 -7.06 -17.36 14.94
C ASN A 107 -7.99 -16.33 14.30
N THR A 108 -7.43 -15.26 13.75
CA THR A 108 -8.23 -14.13 13.23
C THR A 108 -8.37 -14.12 11.71
N TYR A 109 -7.55 -14.85 10.98
CA TYR A 109 -7.42 -14.69 9.52
C TYR A 109 -7.68 -15.99 8.77
N GLU A 110 -8.32 -15.88 7.60
CA GLU A 110 -8.62 -17.00 6.71
C GLU A 110 -7.50 -17.13 5.64
N PRO A 111 -6.98 -18.35 5.36
CA PRO A 111 -5.96 -18.55 4.33
C PRO A 111 -6.54 -18.58 2.92
N ILE A 112 -5.82 -17.99 1.98
CA ILE A 112 -6.11 -18.03 0.54
C ILE A 112 -5.68 -19.38 -0.04
N ILE A 113 -4.51 -19.88 0.36
CA ILE A 113 -3.99 -21.17 -0.09
C ILE A 113 -4.56 -22.29 0.80
N LYS A 114 -5.43 -23.13 0.24
CA LYS A 114 -6.04 -24.29 0.93
C LYS A 114 -5.32 -25.63 0.67
N GLY A 115 -4.16 -25.62 0.01
CA GLY A 115 -3.39 -26.80 -0.39
C GLY A 115 -1.93 -26.48 -0.77
N THR A 116 -1.33 -27.27 -1.67
CA THR A 116 -0.02 -26.94 -2.26
C THR A 116 -0.21 -26.17 -3.56
N ALA A 117 0.11 -24.88 -3.57
CA ALA A 117 0.26 -24.14 -4.83
C ALA A 117 1.60 -24.54 -5.47
N GLU A 118 1.58 -24.89 -6.76
CA GLU A 118 2.78 -25.16 -7.56
C GLU A 118 3.31 -23.90 -8.27
N GLU A 119 2.50 -22.84 -8.32
CA GLU A 119 2.80 -21.53 -8.89
C GLU A 119 3.12 -20.48 -7.81
N SER A 120 3.63 -19.30 -8.20
CA SER A 120 3.89 -18.20 -7.25
C SER A 120 2.58 -17.75 -6.57
N PHE A 121 2.67 -17.20 -5.36
CA PHE A 121 1.47 -16.75 -4.64
C PHE A 121 0.70 -15.67 -5.41
N GLU A 122 1.41 -14.75 -6.07
CA GLU A 122 0.76 -13.69 -6.83
C GLU A 122 0.04 -14.24 -8.06
N ASP A 123 0.66 -15.17 -8.80
CA ASP A 123 0.04 -15.82 -9.95
C ASP A 123 -1.21 -16.62 -9.54
N TYR A 124 -1.16 -17.32 -8.40
CA TYR A 124 -2.31 -18.02 -7.84
C TYR A 124 -3.48 -17.07 -7.52
N VAL A 125 -3.19 -15.91 -6.93
CA VAL A 125 -4.22 -14.90 -6.62
C VAL A 125 -4.83 -14.33 -7.90
N VAL A 126 -3.99 -14.04 -8.90
CA VAL A 126 -4.43 -13.54 -10.21
C VAL A 126 -5.31 -14.58 -10.90
N SER A 127 -4.87 -15.84 -10.99
CA SER A 127 -5.62 -16.92 -11.65
C SER A 127 -7.00 -17.15 -11.02
N LYS A 128 -7.11 -17.03 -9.69
CA LYS A 128 -8.41 -17.14 -8.97
C LYS A 128 -9.37 -16.02 -9.30
N ILE A 129 -8.90 -14.79 -9.42
CA ILE A 129 -9.74 -13.64 -9.74
C ILE A 129 -10.10 -13.63 -11.23
N ASP A 130 -9.14 -13.94 -12.10
CA ASP A 130 -9.32 -13.96 -13.55
C ASP A 130 -10.27 -15.06 -14.04
N ALA A 131 -10.49 -16.11 -13.25
CA ALA A 131 -11.54 -17.10 -13.50
C ALA A 131 -12.95 -16.50 -13.59
N TYR A 132 -13.14 -15.27 -13.11
CA TYR A 132 -14.40 -14.52 -13.15
C TYR A 132 -14.33 -13.30 -14.09
N CYS A 133 -13.34 -13.22 -14.97
CA CYS A 133 -13.19 -12.11 -15.90
C CYS A 133 -14.47 -11.92 -16.76
N ASP A 134 -14.84 -10.66 -16.99
CA ASP A 134 -16.04 -10.17 -17.67
C ASP A 134 -17.39 -10.45 -17.00
N TRP A 135 -17.40 -11.08 -15.83
CA TRP A 135 -18.62 -11.21 -15.04
C TRP A 135 -19.06 -9.85 -14.53
N SER A 136 -20.36 -9.59 -14.59
CA SER A 136 -20.92 -8.36 -14.03
C SER A 136 -20.84 -8.40 -12.50
N VAL A 137 -20.79 -7.24 -11.85
CA VAL A 137 -20.93 -7.17 -10.38
C VAL A 137 -22.20 -7.88 -9.90
N THR A 138 -23.28 -7.84 -10.69
CA THR A 138 -24.54 -8.53 -10.37
C THR A 138 -24.36 -10.05 -10.38
N ASP A 139 -23.74 -10.61 -11.41
CA ASP A 139 -23.48 -12.05 -11.52
C ASP A 139 -22.60 -12.54 -10.37
N LEU A 140 -21.55 -11.78 -10.06
CA LEU A 140 -20.67 -12.07 -8.93
C LEU A 140 -21.43 -12.05 -7.60
N CYS A 141 -22.32 -11.08 -7.38
CA CYS A 141 -23.15 -11.05 -6.16
C CYS A 141 -24.04 -12.29 -6.07
N ASN A 142 -24.67 -12.70 -7.17
CA ASN A 142 -25.52 -13.89 -7.21
C ASN A 142 -24.71 -15.16 -6.89
N THR A 143 -23.54 -15.32 -7.50
CA THR A 143 -22.67 -16.48 -7.32
C THR A 143 -22.10 -16.59 -5.91
N PHE A 144 -21.78 -15.48 -5.28
CA PHE A 144 -21.27 -15.46 -3.90
C PHE A 144 -22.37 -15.23 -2.85
N HIS A 145 -23.63 -15.29 -3.26
CA HIS A 145 -24.80 -15.11 -2.40
C HIS A 145 -24.72 -13.83 -1.54
N ILE A 146 -24.30 -12.72 -2.17
CA ILE A 146 -24.21 -11.41 -1.53
C ILE A 146 -25.49 -10.63 -1.80
N GLU A 147 -26.33 -10.57 -0.79
CA GLU A 147 -27.57 -9.79 -0.82
C GLU A 147 -27.38 -8.44 -0.13
N TYR A 148 -27.94 -7.39 -0.71
CA TYR A 148 -27.98 -6.07 -0.09
C TYR A 148 -29.22 -5.29 -0.50
N GLN A 149 -29.80 -4.55 0.46
CA GLN A 149 -30.88 -3.59 0.16
C GLN A 149 -30.33 -2.30 -0.48
N LYS A 150 -29.13 -1.89 -0.06
CA LYS A 150 -28.40 -0.74 -0.59
C LYS A 150 -26.96 -1.16 -0.85
N LYS A 151 -26.47 -0.93 -2.07
CA LYS A 151 -25.12 -1.30 -2.49
C LYS A 151 -24.07 -0.77 -1.49
N PRO A 152 -23.30 -1.65 -0.82
CA PRO A 152 -22.22 -1.24 0.05
C PRO A 152 -21.14 -0.47 -0.72
N LYS A 153 -20.52 0.53 -0.09
CA LYS A 153 -19.40 1.26 -0.71
C LYS A 153 -18.19 0.36 -1.00
N SER A 154 -18.05 -0.73 -0.25
CA SER A 154 -16.96 -1.69 -0.31
C SER A 154 -17.32 -2.99 -1.06
N LEU A 155 -18.42 -3.02 -1.82
CA LEU A 155 -18.90 -4.25 -2.45
C LEU A 155 -17.85 -4.90 -3.35
N GLU A 156 -17.21 -4.14 -4.22
CA GLU A 156 -16.21 -4.65 -5.16
C GLU A 156 -14.96 -5.18 -4.45
N ALA A 157 -14.54 -4.54 -3.36
CA ALA A 157 -13.47 -5.05 -2.52
C ALA A 157 -13.87 -6.36 -1.82
N MET A 158 -15.13 -6.47 -1.36
CA MET A 158 -15.65 -7.72 -0.78
C MET A 158 -15.69 -8.86 -1.80
N LEU A 159 -16.07 -8.56 -3.06
CA LEU A 159 -16.08 -9.54 -4.15
C LEU A 159 -14.68 -10.11 -4.39
N ALA A 160 -13.63 -9.28 -4.33
CA ALA A 160 -12.25 -9.76 -4.43
C ALA A 160 -11.94 -10.85 -3.39
N TYR A 161 -12.30 -10.63 -2.13
CA TYR A 161 -12.13 -11.63 -1.07
C TYR A 161 -12.96 -12.90 -1.32
N ARG A 162 -14.19 -12.75 -1.81
CA ARG A 162 -15.06 -13.91 -2.13
C ARG A 162 -14.51 -14.77 -3.26
N MET A 163 -13.96 -14.16 -4.31
CA MET A 163 -13.29 -14.87 -5.40
C MET A 163 -12.07 -15.67 -4.90
N LEU A 164 -11.39 -15.17 -3.86
CA LEU A 164 -10.30 -15.87 -3.18
C LEU A 164 -10.79 -16.88 -2.13
N GLY A 165 -12.11 -17.06 -1.98
CA GLY A 165 -12.70 -17.99 -1.02
C GLY A 165 -12.61 -17.56 0.45
N ILE A 166 -12.50 -16.24 0.68
CA ILE A 166 -12.42 -15.57 1.99
C ILE A 166 -13.77 -14.94 2.35
N LYS A 167 -14.27 -15.19 3.57
CA LYS A 167 -15.56 -14.66 4.07
C LYS A 167 -15.41 -13.27 4.70
N GLY A 168 -14.27 -13.01 5.32
CA GLY A 168 -13.92 -11.68 5.83
C GLY A 168 -13.45 -10.72 4.74
N ASN A 169 -12.76 -9.69 5.20
CA ASN A 169 -12.01 -8.71 4.43
C ASN A 169 -10.52 -8.72 4.80
N HIS A 170 -10.06 -9.82 5.43
CA HIS A 170 -8.70 -10.05 5.86
C HIS A 170 -8.31 -11.46 5.43
N ALA A 171 -7.18 -11.58 4.75
CA ALA A 171 -6.62 -12.85 4.31
C ALA A 171 -5.24 -13.02 4.94
N GLU A 172 -4.94 -14.22 5.45
CA GLU A 172 -3.70 -14.50 6.16
C GLU A 172 -2.45 -14.07 5.38
N GLU A 173 -2.36 -14.46 4.12
CA GLU A 173 -1.21 -14.18 3.28
C GLU A 173 -1.10 -12.69 2.93
N PHE A 174 -2.22 -11.98 2.82
CA PHE A 174 -2.23 -10.53 2.61
C PHE A 174 -1.77 -9.77 3.86
N GLU A 175 -2.21 -10.20 5.05
CA GLU A 175 -1.76 -9.64 6.33
C GLU A 175 -0.27 -9.91 6.54
N LYS A 176 0.23 -11.10 6.21
CA LYS A 176 1.66 -11.43 6.23
C LYS A 176 2.46 -10.55 5.27
N ALA A 177 1.96 -10.33 4.05
CA ALA A 177 2.68 -9.65 2.98
C ALA A 177 2.58 -8.11 2.98
N ASN A 178 1.72 -7.53 3.82
CA ASN A 178 1.29 -6.13 3.73
C ASN A 178 0.62 -5.81 2.39
N VAL A 179 -0.27 -6.71 1.94
CA VAL A 179 -1.06 -6.52 0.71
C VAL A 179 -2.31 -5.72 0.99
N VAL A 180 -2.52 -4.63 0.25
CA VAL A 180 -3.71 -3.78 0.34
C VAL A 180 -4.53 -3.87 -0.94
N VAL A 181 -5.76 -4.38 -0.81
CA VAL A 181 -6.71 -4.45 -1.93
C VAL A 181 -7.26 -3.06 -2.27
N LYS A 182 -7.16 -2.66 -3.54
CA LYS A 182 -7.76 -1.43 -4.08
C LYS A 182 -8.61 -1.75 -5.29
N THR A 183 -9.88 -1.39 -5.22
CA THR A 183 -10.76 -1.44 -6.39
C THR A 183 -10.49 -0.27 -7.31
N ILE A 184 -10.24 -0.56 -8.58
CA ILE A 184 -10.10 0.45 -9.64
C ILE A 184 -11.34 0.36 -10.55
N ARG A 185 -12.01 1.49 -10.78
CA ARG A 185 -13.18 1.55 -11.66
C ARG A 185 -12.90 2.43 -12.87
N ILE A 186 -13.05 1.84 -14.05
CA ILE A 186 -12.84 2.46 -15.35
C ILE A 186 -14.22 2.75 -15.97
N GLU A 187 -14.43 4.00 -16.36
CA GLU A 187 -15.63 4.46 -17.06
C GLU A 187 -15.59 4.03 -18.54
N LYS A 188 -16.74 4.06 -19.23
CA LYS A 188 -16.83 3.67 -20.66
C LYS A 188 -15.87 4.42 -21.59
N ASN A 189 -15.47 5.63 -21.20
CA ASN A 189 -14.53 6.47 -21.94
C ASN A 189 -13.05 6.20 -21.58
N ASN A 190 -12.76 5.07 -20.94
CA ASN A 190 -11.43 4.66 -20.48
C ASN A 190 -10.78 5.69 -19.55
N LYS A 191 -11.55 6.24 -18.61
CA LYS A 191 -11.04 7.13 -17.56
C LYS A 191 -11.41 6.59 -16.19
N ILE A 192 -10.59 6.89 -15.19
CA ILE A 192 -10.92 6.65 -13.78
C ILE A 192 -11.48 7.96 -13.22
N LYS A 193 -12.62 7.90 -12.53
CA LYS A 193 -13.23 9.09 -11.92
C LYS A 193 -12.54 9.54 -10.63
N GLU A 194 -12.25 8.59 -9.75
CA GLU A 194 -11.77 8.88 -8.39
C GLU A 194 -10.25 8.78 -8.30
N ASN A 195 -9.65 9.70 -7.56
CA ASN A 195 -8.23 9.62 -7.19
C ASN A 195 -8.08 8.63 -6.02
N MET A 196 -6.87 8.07 -5.85
CA MET A 196 -6.60 7.15 -4.75
C MET A 196 -6.07 7.92 -3.53
N SER A 197 -6.86 8.00 -2.45
CA SER A 197 -6.45 8.61 -1.19
C SER A 197 -5.63 7.69 -0.30
N PHE A 198 -4.75 8.31 0.48
CA PHE A 198 -4.00 7.71 1.58
C PHE A 198 -4.51 8.24 2.93
N PRO A 199 -4.10 7.67 4.08
CA PRO A 199 -4.46 8.19 5.39
C PRO A 199 -4.15 9.68 5.54
N THR A 200 -4.97 10.38 6.33
CA THR A 200 -4.74 11.80 6.63
C THR A 200 -3.48 11.98 7.47
N PHE A 201 -2.65 12.95 7.11
CA PHE A 201 -1.47 13.30 7.90
C PHE A 201 -1.79 14.42 8.89
N ARG A 202 -1.10 14.41 10.03
CA ARG A 202 -1.15 15.50 11.02
C ARG A 202 -0.10 16.54 10.65
N PHE A 203 -0.51 17.81 10.53
CA PHE A 203 0.37 18.87 10.03
C PHE A 203 1.65 19.03 10.84
N LYS A 204 1.54 19.04 12.18
CA LYS A 204 2.69 19.19 13.07
C LYS A 204 3.65 18.00 12.99
N GLU A 205 3.13 16.78 12.83
CA GLU A 205 3.97 15.58 12.68
C GLU A 205 4.71 15.61 11.33
N LEU A 206 4.02 15.92 10.24
CA LEU A 206 4.62 15.98 8.90
C LEU A 206 5.76 17.00 8.79
N VAL A 207 5.70 18.10 9.56
CA VAL A 207 6.76 19.11 9.59
C VAL A 207 8.05 18.59 10.23
N GLU A 208 7.96 17.61 11.13
CA GLU A 208 9.11 17.02 11.84
C GLU A 208 9.64 15.75 11.15
N GLU A 209 8.91 15.18 10.20
CA GLU A 209 9.34 14.01 9.44
C GLU A 209 10.52 14.31 8.48
N ASP A 210 11.35 13.30 8.22
CA ASP A 210 12.29 13.28 7.10
C ASP A 210 11.78 12.33 6.01
N TRP A 211 11.99 12.64 4.73
CA TRP A 211 11.47 11.83 3.61
C TRP A 211 11.80 10.34 3.71
N GLU A 212 13.03 10.04 4.13
CA GLU A 212 13.56 8.69 4.23
C GLU A 212 12.83 7.81 5.24
N ASP A 213 12.28 8.43 6.28
CA ASP A 213 11.48 7.77 7.33
C ASP A 213 10.09 8.39 7.47
N SER A 214 9.59 8.96 6.37
CA SER A 214 8.28 9.63 6.36
C SER A 214 7.17 8.61 6.34
N THR A 215 6.08 8.89 7.06
CA THR A 215 4.93 7.98 7.15
C THR A 215 4.38 7.64 5.76
N PHE A 216 4.26 8.64 4.88
CA PHE A 216 3.72 8.46 3.54
C PHE A 216 4.71 7.74 2.61
N GLY A 217 5.99 8.09 2.65
CA GLY A 217 7.03 7.44 1.85
C GLY A 217 7.17 5.97 2.21
N ASN A 218 7.26 5.64 3.50
CA ASN A 218 7.36 4.25 3.97
C ASN A 218 6.12 3.45 3.64
N TYR A 219 4.92 4.02 3.80
CA TYR A 219 3.68 3.36 3.39
C TYR A 219 3.76 2.90 1.93
N LEU A 220 4.19 3.76 1.01
CA LEU A 220 4.32 3.40 -0.39
C LEU A 220 5.49 2.44 -0.68
N ARG A 221 6.61 2.55 0.05
CA ARG A 221 7.76 1.63 -0.10
C ARG A 221 7.42 0.21 0.31
N GLU A 222 6.61 0.05 1.35
CA GLU A 222 6.38 -1.24 2.02
C GLU A 222 5.09 -1.92 1.57
N THR A 223 4.12 -1.16 1.06
CA THR A 223 2.81 -1.70 0.67
C THR A 223 2.86 -2.33 -0.70
N ARG A 224 2.36 -3.57 -0.78
CA ARG A 224 2.03 -4.24 -2.04
C ARG A 224 0.55 -4.02 -2.31
N PHE A 225 0.15 -3.38 -3.39
CA PHE A 225 -1.27 -3.21 -3.72
C PHE A 225 -1.75 -4.34 -4.60
N LEU A 226 -2.97 -4.83 -4.35
CA LEU A 226 -3.71 -5.64 -5.32
C LEU A 226 -4.79 -4.76 -5.95
N PHE A 227 -4.56 -4.34 -7.19
CA PHE A 227 -5.55 -3.61 -7.97
C PHE A 227 -6.55 -4.57 -8.57
N VAL A 228 -7.80 -4.49 -8.14
CA VAL A 228 -8.91 -5.26 -8.71
C VAL A 228 -9.68 -4.34 -9.63
N VAL A 229 -9.63 -4.63 -10.93
CA VAL A 229 -10.03 -3.69 -11.97
C VAL A 229 -11.42 -4.04 -12.47
N TYR A 230 -12.29 -3.03 -12.50
CA TYR A 230 -13.62 -3.12 -13.07
C TYR A 230 -13.80 -2.05 -14.15
N LYS A 231 -14.56 -2.37 -15.20
CA LYS A 231 -14.87 -1.43 -16.29
C LYS A 231 -16.36 -1.45 -16.60
N PHE A 232 -16.94 -0.27 -16.81
CA PHE A 232 -18.31 -0.15 -17.34
C PHE A 232 -18.35 -0.56 -18.81
N ASP A 233 -19.24 -1.47 -19.16
CA ASP A 233 -19.51 -1.85 -20.55
C ASP A 233 -20.44 -0.84 -21.26
N GLN A 234 -20.83 -1.11 -22.50
CA GLN A 234 -21.69 -0.21 -23.27
C GLN A 234 -23.10 -0.08 -22.68
N GLN A 235 -23.55 -1.05 -21.88
CA GLN A 235 -24.85 -1.14 -21.24
C GLN A 235 -24.88 -0.53 -19.83
N ASP A 236 -23.81 0.16 -19.39
CA ASP A 236 -23.65 0.68 -18.02
C ASP A 236 -23.52 -0.40 -16.93
N GLU A 237 -23.18 -1.65 -17.30
CA GLU A 237 -22.86 -2.69 -16.33
C GLU A 237 -21.37 -2.67 -15.96
N LEU A 238 -21.08 -2.68 -14.67
CA LEU A 238 -19.72 -2.75 -14.16
C LEU A 238 -19.25 -4.21 -14.17
N ARG A 239 -18.24 -4.53 -15.00
CA ARG A 239 -17.68 -5.88 -15.16
C ARG A 239 -16.28 -5.98 -14.59
N LEU A 240 -15.96 -7.12 -13.99
CA LEU A 240 -14.59 -7.44 -13.58
C LEU A 240 -13.71 -7.60 -14.82
N LYS A 241 -12.52 -6.99 -14.80
CA LYS A 241 -11.51 -7.15 -15.86
C LYS A 241 -10.30 -7.98 -15.43
N GLY A 242 -10.20 -8.27 -14.13
CA GLY A 242 -9.13 -9.05 -13.53
C GLY A 242 -8.47 -8.30 -12.38
N CYS A 243 -7.25 -8.68 -12.05
CA CYS A 243 -6.44 -7.97 -11.08
C CYS A 243 -4.95 -7.94 -11.44
N GLN A 244 -4.21 -7.03 -10.80
CA GLN A 244 -2.76 -7.00 -10.87
C GLN A 244 -2.18 -6.59 -9.51
N PHE A 245 -1.03 -7.16 -9.18
CA PHE A 245 -0.21 -6.62 -8.11
C PHE A 245 0.56 -5.39 -8.59
N TRP A 246 0.70 -4.42 -7.70
CA TRP A 246 1.38 -3.18 -8.00
C TRP A 246 2.03 -2.61 -6.75
N ASN A 247 3.26 -2.16 -6.87
CA ASN A 247 3.89 -1.22 -5.95
C ASN A 247 4.31 0.01 -6.74
N ILE A 248 4.50 1.13 -6.05
CA ILE A 248 4.92 2.34 -6.74
C ILE A 248 6.32 2.15 -7.37
N PRO A 249 6.51 2.51 -8.65
CA PRO A 249 7.83 2.52 -9.27
C PRO A 249 8.80 3.41 -8.48
N TYR A 250 10.06 2.98 -8.42
CA TYR A 250 11.10 3.68 -7.67
C TYR A 250 11.25 5.15 -8.10
N ASP A 251 11.30 5.40 -9.41
CA ASP A 251 11.47 6.75 -9.97
C ASP A 251 10.27 7.66 -9.67
N ASP A 252 9.06 7.11 -9.68
CA ASP A 252 7.86 7.87 -9.33
C ASP A 252 7.83 8.22 -7.84
N LEU A 253 8.26 7.29 -6.98
CA LEU A 253 8.36 7.49 -5.55
C LEU A 253 9.43 8.52 -5.18
N GLU A 254 10.68 8.29 -5.59
CA GLU A 254 11.82 9.15 -5.23
C GLU A 254 11.89 10.44 -6.06
N GLY A 255 11.14 10.52 -7.17
CA GLY A 255 10.96 11.72 -7.96
C GLY A 255 9.68 12.48 -7.60
N ASN A 256 8.57 12.13 -8.26
CA ASN A 256 7.33 12.93 -8.20
C ASN A 256 6.69 12.95 -6.82
N VAL A 257 6.56 11.79 -6.17
CA VAL A 257 5.92 11.71 -4.84
C VAL A 257 6.75 12.45 -3.80
N LYS A 258 8.07 12.22 -3.79
CA LYS A 258 9.00 12.96 -2.93
C LYS A 258 8.87 14.47 -3.11
N ALA A 259 8.86 14.97 -4.35
CA ALA A 259 8.74 16.39 -4.63
C ALA A 259 7.42 16.99 -4.09
N VAL A 260 6.31 16.26 -4.21
CA VAL A 260 5.01 16.67 -3.64
C VAL A 260 5.06 16.69 -2.11
N TRP A 261 5.65 15.67 -1.49
CA TRP A 261 5.81 15.60 -0.04
C TRP A 261 6.69 16.74 0.49
N GLU A 262 7.87 16.97 -0.10
CA GLU A 262 8.80 18.04 0.29
C GLU A 262 8.19 19.43 0.13
N ARG A 263 7.45 19.65 -0.97
CA ARG A 263 6.71 20.90 -1.17
C ARG A 263 5.61 21.08 -0.14
N THR A 264 4.90 20.01 0.23
CA THR A 264 3.85 20.06 1.27
C THR A 264 4.45 20.41 2.63
N GLN A 265 5.57 19.78 2.99
CA GLN A 265 6.30 20.08 4.22
C GLN A 265 6.76 21.53 4.26
N ARG A 266 7.31 22.04 3.15
CA ARG A 266 7.74 23.44 3.02
C ARG A 266 6.59 24.42 3.20
N VAL A 267 5.45 24.19 2.53
CA VAL A 267 4.24 25.02 2.68
C VAL A 267 3.79 25.09 4.15
N LEU A 268 3.88 23.97 4.88
CA LEU A 268 3.52 23.95 6.31
C LEU A 268 4.52 24.73 7.17
N ARG A 269 5.83 24.62 6.91
CA ARG A 269 6.89 25.35 7.64
C ARG A 269 6.83 26.85 7.41
N GLU A 270 6.61 27.26 6.16
CA GLU A 270 6.54 28.68 5.76
C GLU A 270 5.20 29.34 6.12
N GLY A 271 4.17 28.53 6.38
CA GLY A 271 2.82 28.97 6.72
C GLY A 271 1.84 28.75 5.56
N LEU A 272 0.80 27.97 5.83
CA LEU A 272 -0.25 27.67 4.85
C LEU A 272 -1.01 28.95 4.46
N GLN A 273 -1.01 29.27 3.17
CA GLN A 273 -1.79 30.39 2.63
C GLN A 273 -3.19 29.90 2.32
N ILE A 274 -4.20 30.61 2.83
CA ILE A 274 -5.62 30.25 2.63
C ILE A 274 -6.34 31.46 2.07
N GLU A 275 -6.91 31.32 0.88
CA GLU A 275 -7.72 32.35 0.24
C GLU A 275 -9.17 31.87 0.16
N LYS A 276 -10.11 32.66 0.67
CA LYS A 276 -11.55 32.34 0.60
C LYS A 276 -12.17 33.02 -0.62
N LYS A 277 -12.62 32.23 -1.59
CA LYS A 277 -13.30 32.69 -2.80
C LYS A 277 -14.63 31.94 -2.97
N ASN A 278 -15.74 32.67 -3.12
CA ASN A 278 -17.08 32.11 -3.32
C ASN A 278 -17.47 31.03 -2.28
N GLY A 279 -17.13 31.26 -1.01
CA GLY A 279 -17.40 30.32 0.08
C GLY A 279 -16.49 29.08 0.12
N LYS A 280 -15.53 28.94 -0.81
CA LYS A 280 -14.53 27.86 -0.84
C LYS A 280 -13.17 28.36 -0.38
N ASN A 281 -12.45 27.52 0.34
CA ASN A 281 -11.06 27.78 0.74
C ASN A 281 -10.13 27.22 -0.33
N TYR A 282 -9.27 28.07 -0.88
CA TYR A 282 -8.16 27.73 -1.74
C TYR A 282 -6.88 27.79 -0.92
N ASN A 283 -5.93 26.92 -1.24
CA ASN A 283 -4.64 26.88 -0.57
C ASN A 283 -3.49 26.73 -1.58
N ASN A 284 -2.26 26.85 -1.08
CA ASN A 284 -1.04 26.68 -1.84
C ASN A 284 -0.40 25.29 -1.70
N PHE A 285 -1.14 24.27 -1.24
CA PHE A 285 -0.66 22.88 -1.32
C PHE A 285 -0.56 22.41 -2.78
N PRO A 286 0.28 21.39 -3.07
CA PRO A 286 0.40 20.83 -4.41
C PRO A 286 -0.93 20.31 -4.95
N LYS A 287 -1.34 20.79 -6.13
CA LYS A 287 -2.56 20.43 -6.84
C LYS A 287 -2.30 19.30 -7.84
N SER A 288 -3.35 18.58 -8.20
CA SER A 288 -3.28 17.50 -9.21
C SER A 288 -2.82 17.98 -10.59
N SER A 289 -2.99 19.27 -10.91
CA SER A 289 -2.51 19.86 -12.16
C SER A 289 -1.02 20.20 -12.15
N GLU A 290 -0.36 20.19 -10.99
CA GLU A 290 1.04 20.62 -10.83
C GLU A 290 2.02 19.44 -10.80
N ASN A 291 1.53 18.22 -10.57
CA ASN A 291 2.34 17.02 -10.56
C ASN A 291 1.56 15.85 -11.17
N PRO A 292 2.16 15.06 -12.08
CA PRO A 292 1.43 14.01 -12.80
C PRO A 292 1.05 12.80 -11.92
N VAL A 293 1.76 12.57 -10.82
CA VAL A 293 1.61 11.37 -9.99
C VAL A 293 0.77 11.63 -8.75
N CYS A 294 1.09 12.66 -7.97
CA CYS A 294 0.57 12.83 -6.61
C CYS A 294 0.13 14.27 -6.33
N HIS A 295 -0.82 14.46 -5.41
CA HIS A 295 -1.22 15.78 -4.93
C HIS A 295 -1.73 15.73 -3.48
N VAL A 296 -2.04 16.90 -2.92
CA VAL A 296 -2.65 17.03 -1.59
C VAL A 296 -4.06 17.59 -1.72
N ARG A 297 -5.01 16.95 -1.06
CA ARG A 297 -6.42 17.37 -1.07
C ARG A 297 -7.11 16.97 0.25
N PRO A 298 -8.19 17.69 0.66
CA PRO A 298 -8.92 17.32 1.87
C PRO A 298 -9.48 15.89 1.81
N HIS A 299 -9.36 15.18 2.93
CA HIS A 299 -10.05 13.91 3.19
C HIS A 299 -10.78 13.97 4.55
N ALA A 300 -11.18 15.18 4.92
CA ALA A 300 -11.98 15.48 6.11
C ALA A 300 -13.44 15.10 5.90
N GLN A 301 -14.11 14.62 6.95
CA GLN A 301 -15.54 14.32 6.91
C GLN A 301 -16.38 15.59 6.71
N ASN A 302 -15.95 16.71 7.30
CA ASN A 302 -16.60 18.02 7.20
C ASN A 302 -15.60 19.13 7.56
N ALA A 303 -16.03 20.40 7.49
CA ALA A 303 -15.16 21.56 7.76
C ALA A 303 -14.64 21.65 9.21
N LYS A 304 -15.25 20.94 10.17
CA LYS A 304 -14.82 20.87 11.57
C LYS A 304 -13.88 19.68 11.85
N ASP A 305 -13.76 18.76 10.90
CA ASP A 305 -12.83 17.63 11.00
C ASP A 305 -11.43 18.12 10.60
N THR A 306 -10.73 18.67 11.59
CA THR A 306 -9.49 19.44 11.40
C THR A 306 -8.30 18.81 12.14
N TYR A 307 -7.11 19.21 11.73
CA TYR A 307 -5.91 19.16 12.55
C TYR A 307 -5.39 20.59 12.77
N GLU A 308 -4.61 20.77 13.84
CA GLU A 308 -3.94 22.03 14.14
C GLU A 308 -2.71 22.21 13.23
N LEU A 309 -2.60 23.37 12.60
CA LEU A 309 -1.44 23.81 11.82
C LEU A 309 -0.28 24.19 12.76
N PRO A 310 0.96 24.31 12.26
CA PRO A 310 2.11 24.75 13.06
C PRO A 310 1.92 26.12 13.72
N ASP A 311 1.13 27.01 13.12
CA ASP A 311 0.82 28.34 13.64
C ASP A 311 -0.42 28.40 14.57
N GLY A 312 -0.97 27.24 14.95
CA GLY A 312 -2.11 27.13 15.86
C GLY A 312 -3.49 27.22 15.21
N ARG A 313 -3.58 27.59 13.93
CA ARG A 313 -4.87 27.61 13.21
C ARG A 313 -5.41 26.19 13.03
N GLN A 314 -6.74 26.03 13.02
CA GLN A 314 -7.40 24.77 12.68
C GLN A 314 -7.65 24.72 11.16
N TYR A 315 -7.28 23.60 10.52
CA TYR A 315 -7.53 23.40 9.09
C TYR A 315 -8.04 21.99 8.79
N PRO A 316 -8.97 21.82 7.82
CA PRO A 316 -9.51 20.50 7.49
C PRO A 316 -8.41 19.49 7.21
N LYS A 317 -8.59 18.25 7.68
CA LYS A 317 -7.64 17.16 7.45
C LYS A 317 -7.33 17.02 5.96
N GLN A 318 -6.04 16.97 5.65
CA GLN A 318 -5.53 16.71 4.31
C GLN A 318 -4.95 15.30 4.25
N CYS A 319 -4.90 14.73 3.05
CA CYS A 319 -4.07 13.58 2.78
C CYS A 319 -3.39 13.72 1.42
N PHE A 320 -2.42 12.84 1.18
CA PHE A 320 -1.86 12.62 -0.14
C PHE A 320 -2.82 11.78 -0.99
N TRP A 321 -2.77 12.00 -2.30
CA TRP A 321 -3.57 11.28 -3.28
C TRP A 321 -2.71 10.94 -4.49
N LEU A 322 -2.83 9.74 -5.02
CA LEU A 322 -2.36 9.43 -6.37
C LEU A 322 -3.42 9.84 -7.39
N ASN A 323 -2.97 10.51 -8.44
CA ASN A 323 -3.82 10.98 -9.52
C ASN A 323 -4.49 9.80 -10.23
N ASN A 324 -5.78 9.93 -10.53
CA ASN A 324 -6.55 8.93 -11.27
C ASN A 324 -5.94 8.61 -12.65
N SER A 325 -5.40 9.61 -13.35
CA SER A 325 -4.72 9.43 -14.63
C SER A 325 -3.41 8.65 -14.50
N TYR A 326 -2.70 8.86 -13.38
CA TYR A 326 -1.50 8.08 -13.08
C TYR A 326 -1.86 6.63 -12.76
N ILE A 327 -2.85 6.38 -11.90
CA ILE A 327 -3.31 5.01 -11.63
C ILE A 327 -3.71 4.30 -12.92
N LEU A 328 -4.43 4.98 -13.82
CA LEU A 328 -4.81 4.42 -15.11
C LEU A 328 -3.59 4.04 -15.97
N SER A 329 -2.51 4.85 -15.96
CA SER A 329 -1.31 4.57 -16.73
C SER A 329 -0.46 3.42 -16.16
N GLN A 330 -0.73 3.00 -14.91
CA GLN A 330 -0.06 1.88 -14.26
C GLN A 330 -0.79 0.54 -14.48
N LEU A 331 -1.98 0.55 -15.09
CA LEU A 331 -2.74 -0.66 -15.37
C LEU A 331 -2.23 -1.36 -16.61
N ASP A 332 -2.28 -2.69 -16.60
CA ASP A 332 -2.12 -3.49 -17.81
C ASP A 332 -3.16 -3.05 -18.86
N LYS A 333 -2.70 -2.93 -20.11
CA LYS A 333 -3.52 -2.48 -21.23
C LYS A 333 -4.69 -3.43 -21.48
N ASN A 334 -4.56 -4.71 -21.19
CA ASN A 334 -5.61 -5.72 -21.36
C ASN A 334 -6.88 -5.40 -20.54
N PHE A 335 -6.75 -4.63 -19.44
CA PHE A 335 -7.91 -4.20 -18.66
C PHE A 335 -8.70 -3.05 -19.31
N ILE A 336 -8.04 -2.30 -20.19
CA ILE A 336 -8.59 -1.12 -20.87
C ILE A 336 -9.05 -1.49 -22.28
N GLU A 337 -8.27 -2.33 -22.96
CA GLU A 337 -8.52 -2.86 -24.29
C GLU A 337 -9.57 -3.97 -24.19
N ASN A 338 -10.83 -3.57 -24.41
CA ASN A 338 -12.00 -4.40 -24.69
C ASN A 338 -13.16 -3.48 -25.04
#